data_AF-A0A1Z1MDT0-F1
#
_entry.id   AF-A0A1Z1MDT0-F1
#
_cell.length_a   1.000
_cell.length_b   1.000
_cell.length_c   1.000
_cell.angle_alpha   90.00
_cell.angle_beta   90.00
_cell.angle_gamma   90.00
#
_symmetry.space_group_name_H-M   'P 1'
#
loop_
_entity.id
_entity.type
_entity.pdbx_description
1 polymer ?
#
loop_
_entity_poly.entity_id
_entity_poly.type
_entity_poly.pdbx_seq_one_letter_code
_entity_poly.pdbx_strand_id
1 'polypeptide(L)' 'MLTFWENIYKFPRFLMGVLIGFFLTTFGPIFKQLKNKKSKIVSIVILAGTIRIVYTIIKKMNGIE' A
#
# COMPACT_ATOMS: atom_id res chain seq x y z
N MET A 1 11.69 -2.01 -37.86
CA MET A 1 11.63 -0.79 -37.01
C MET A 1 10.26 -0.61 -36.36
N LEU A 2 9.14 -0.82 -37.08
CA LEU A 2 7.77 -0.75 -36.53
C LEU A 2 7.53 -1.71 -35.34
N THR A 3 8.06 -2.93 -35.42
CA THR A 3 7.94 -3.96 -34.37
C THR A 3 8.59 -3.59 -33.04
N PHE A 4 9.67 -2.80 -33.05
CA PHE A 4 10.33 -2.36 -31.82
C PHE A 4 9.48 -1.35 -31.06
N TRP A 5 8.95 -0.35 -31.76
CA TRP A 5 8.08 0.66 -31.18
C TRP A 5 6.77 0.07 -30.68
N GLU A 6 6.16 -0.88 -31.41
CA GLU A 6 4.99 -1.62 -30.92
C GLU A 6 5.23 -2.39 -29.63
N ASN A 7 6.43 -2.96 -29.46
CA ASN A 7 6.78 -3.70 -28.24
C ASN A 7 6.98 -2.76 -27.04
N ILE A 8 7.52 -1.56 -27.27
CA ILE A 8 7.68 -0.54 -26.22
C ILE A 8 6.33 -0.10 -25.66
N TYR A 9 5.26 -0.01 -26.45
CA TYR A 9 3.92 0.32 -25.93
C TYR A 9 3.23 -0.86 -25.21
N LYS A 10 3.55 -2.10 -25.60
CA LYS A 10 3.01 -3.31 -24.94
C LYS A 10 3.67 -3.58 -23.58
N PHE A 11 4.93 -3.20 -23.42
CA PHE A 11 5.70 -3.45 -22.21
C PHE A 11 5.13 -2.77 -20.94
N PRO A 12 4.74 -1.48 -20.95
CA PRO A 12 4.05 -0.85 -19.82
C PRO A 12 2.75 -1.55 -19.45
N ARG A 13 1.99 -2.04 -20.42
CA ARG A 13 0.74 -2.77 -20.16
C ARG A 13 1.02 -4.09 -19.43
N PHE A 14 2.04 -4.82 -19.88
CA PHE A 14 2.50 -6.02 -19.21
C PHE A 14 3.00 -5.73 -17.79
N LEU A 15 3.88 -4.72 -17.64
CA LEU A 15 4.42 -4.32 -16.36
C LEU A 15 3.32 -3.93 -15.37
N MET A 16 2.34 -3.14 -15.81
CA MET A 16 1.20 -2.77 -14.98
C MET A 16 0.37 -4.00 -14.58
N GLY A 17 0.13 -4.93 -15.50
CA GLY A 17 -0.56 -6.18 -15.20
C GLY A 17 0.18 -7.02 -14.15
N VAL A 18 1.50 -7.15 -14.28
CA VAL A 18 2.36 -7.88 -13.33
C VAL A 18 2.36 -7.18 -11.97
N LEU A 19 2.53 -5.85 -11.93
CA LEU A 19 2.52 -5.09 -10.69
C LEU A 19 1.18 -5.19 -9.97
N ILE A 20 0.07 -5.01 -10.70
CA ILE A 20 -1.28 -5.13 -10.15
C ILE A 20 -1.49 -6.54 -9.58
N GLY A 21 -1.16 -7.59 -10.35
CA GLY A 21 -1.26 -8.98 -9.90
C GLY A 21 -0.39 -9.29 -8.69
N PHE A 22 0.85 -8.80 -8.68
CA PHE A 22 1.78 -8.92 -7.56
C PHE A 22 1.24 -8.28 -6.30
N PHE A 23 0.72 -7.05 -6.37
CA PHE A 23 0.17 -6.38 -5.20
C PHE A 23 -1.12 -7.05 -4.72
N LEU A 24 -2.02 -7.45 -5.62
CA LEU A 24 -3.26 -8.16 -5.26
C LEU A 24 -2.98 -9.48 -4.53
N THR A 25 -2.02 -10.26 -5.02
CA THR A 25 -1.64 -11.55 -4.42
C THR A 25 -0.89 -11.35 -3.10
N THR A 26 0.07 -10.42 -3.06
CA THR A 26 0.87 -10.09 -1.87
C THR A 26 0.01 -9.53 -0.73
N PHE A 27 -0.94 -8.65 -1.04
CA PHE A 27 -1.84 -8.06 -0.03
C PHE A 27 -3.09 -8.90 0.25
N GLY A 28 -3.34 -9.98 -0.50
CA GLY A 28 -4.50 -10.87 -0.29
C GLY A 28 -4.65 -11.39 1.16
N PRO A 29 -3.59 -11.91 1.79
CA PRO A 29 -3.62 -12.33 3.19
C PRO A 29 -3.93 -11.18 4.16
N ILE A 30 -3.43 -9.97 3.88
CA ILE A 30 -3.68 -8.77 4.69
C ILE A 30 -5.18 -8.42 4.64
N PHE A 31 -5.80 -8.42 3.46
CA PHE A 31 -7.25 -8.22 3.33
C PHE A 31 -8.07 -9.33 4.00
N LYS A 32 -7.59 -10.58 4.00
CA LYS A 32 -8.22 -11.69 4.74
C LYS A 32 -8.18 -11.44 6.25
N GLN A 33 -7.06 -10.92 6.75
CA GLN A 33 -6.90 -10.56 8.16
C GLN A 33 -7.92 -9.50 8.59
N LEU A 34 -8.19 -8.49 7.75
CA LEU A 34 -9.16 -7.43 8.01
C LEU A 34 -10.62 -7.92 8.09
N LYS A 35 -10.95 -9.10 7.55
CA LYS A 35 -12.31 -9.67 7.62
C LYS A 35 -12.65 -10.24 9.01
N ASN A 36 -11.65 -10.63 9.79
CA ASN A 36 -11.89 -11.15 11.15
C ASN A 36 -12.14 -9.98 12.12
N LYS A 37 -13.29 -9.98 12.82
CA LYS A 37 -13.69 -8.91 13.74
C LYS A 37 -12.64 -8.60 14.81
N LYS A 38 -11.97 -9.62 15.36
CA LYS A 38 -10.90 -9.43 16.36
C LYS A 38 -9.65 -8.82 15.73
N SER A 39 -9.22 -9.34 14.58
CA SER A 39 -8.04 -8.80 13.91
C SER A 39 -8.27 -7.39 13.35
N LYS A 40 -9.50 -7.05 12.95
CA LYS A 40 -9.86 -5.70 12.52
C LYS A 40 -9.63 -4.67 13.62
N ILE A 41 -10.02 -5.00 14.86
CA ILE A 41 -9.80 -4.12 16.02
C ILE A 41 -8.31 -3.91 16.25
N VAL A 42 -7.50 -4.99 16.21
CA VAL A 42 -6.04 -4.90 16.35
C VAL A 42 -5.43 -4.01 15.26
N SER A 43 -5.84 -4.18 14.01
CA SER A 43 -5.39 -3.33 12.90
C SER A 43 -5.76 -1.85 13.11
N ILE A 44 -6.96 -1.56 13.60
CA ILE A 44 -7.40 -0.18 13.88
C ILE A 44 -6.56 0.46 15.00
N VAL A 45 -6.27 -0.29 16.08
CA VAL A 45 -5.45 0.21 17.19
C VAL A 45 -4.03 0.52 16.72
N ILE A 46 -3.43 -0.35 15.91
CA ILE A 46 -2.10 -0.12 15.32
C ILE A 46 -2.10 1.13 14.43
N LEU A 47 -3.13 1.29 13.59
CA LEU A 47 -3.29 2.47 12.73
C LEU A 47 -3.42 3.76 13.55
N ALA A 48 -4.30 3.77 14.55
CA ALA A 48 -4.49 4.92 15.42
C ALA A 48 -3.22 5.27 16.20
N GLY A 49 -2.49 4.27 16.70
CA GLY A 49 -1.19 4.45 17.34
C GLY A 49 -0.16 5.07 16.40
N THR A 50 -0.07 4.56 15.17
CA THR A 50 0.83 5.09 14.14
C THR A 50 0.51 6.55 13.81
N ILE A 51 -0.77 6.89 13.61
CA ILE A 51 -1.22 8.26 13.37
C ILE A 51 -0.83 9.16 14.54
N ARG A 52 -1.05 8.71 15.78
CA ARG A 52 -0.69 9.48 16.98
C ARG A 52 0.82 9.72 17.06
N ILE A 53 1.64 8.70 16.79
CA ILE A 53 3.10 8.83 16.79
C ILE A 53 3.55 9.85 15.73
N VAL A 54 3.06 9.71 14.50
CA VAL A 54 3.39 10.64 13.41
C VAL A 54 2.94 12.06 13.75
N TYR A 55 1.73 12.22 14.30
CA TYR A 55 1.24 13.51 14.76
C TYR A 55 2.13 14.12 15.84
N THR A 56 2.56 13.33 16.83
CA THR A 56 3.49 13.79 17.86
C THR A 56 4.83 14.21 17.26
N ILE A 57 5.39 13.44 16.33
CA ILE A 57 6.64 13.79 15.65
C ILE A 57 6.49 15.13 14.92
N ILE A 58 5.43 15.29 14.12
CA ILE A 58 5.17 16.55 13.41
C ILE A 58 4.98 17.71 14.39
N LYS A 59 4.24 17.49 15.48
CA LYS A 59 4.04 18.49 16.54
C LYS A 59 5.37 18.94 17.16
N LYS A 60 6.27 17.99 17.44
CA LYS A 60 7.64 18.25 17.93
C LYS A 60 8.44 19.07 16.93
N MET A 61 8.42 18.66 15.66
CA MET A 61 9.18 19.31 14.59
C MET A 61 8.76 20.77 14.39
N ASN A 62 7.46 21.05 14.54
CA ASN A 62 6.92 22.41 14.41
C ASN A 62 7.02 23.24 15.71
N GLY A 63 7.61 22.70 16.78
CA GLY A 63 7.75 23.44 18.04
C GLY A 63 6.40 23.80 18.69
N ILE A 64 5.33 23.05 18.40
CA ILE A 64 3.99 23.26 18.99
C ILE A 64 3.89 22.58 20.37
N GLU A 65 5.04 22.24 20.98
CA GLU A 65 5.12 21.69 22.35
C GLU A 65 5.01 22.80 23.39
#